data_AF-A0AAD5WES8-F1
#
_entry.id   AF-A0AAD5WES8-F1
#
_cell.length_a   1.000
_cell.length_b   1.000
_cell.length_c   1.000
_cell.angle_alpha   90.00
_cell.angle_beta   90.00
_cell.angle_gamma   90.00
#
_symmetry.space_group_name_H-M   'P 1'
#
loop_
_entity.id
_entity.type
_entity.pdbx_description
1 polymer ?
#
loop_
_entity_poly.entity_id
_entity_poly.type
_entity_poly.pdbx_seq_one_letter_code
_entity_poly.pdbx_strand_id
1 'polypeptide(L)'
;MMSKESNCLPTRIHGAMNIKHFLECIRPFQDSDYGSIKYPSQVEERPYTMESYEDAALNVTYLPLSAPLRDGAISAQTTRDSLNVAYLIELKPPPRRIDPLKLIAHKESFKFCHSHVPKGPLIGKLKSGDTVQLPDGRTIRPEDVFSNKTPAEEKSRALIFECSGEAHIKAISENSVLQDFLNGVKKIDYVVHLSEENVISLPLYRDFVDSLGSSSCHIVVNASCPEVPGIESIFRNHRILNHICPDLFPQLYPQGWTGLVSQGSDLAVQDGLYLKAAPLQRFWMRVGGNGDEPIIIDLRDNDIVLTDKARNLISDLEEEAKNLRGRLSDRCEYPRISFLGTSSAVPSKYRNVSGYLLETSFNSAMLIDVGEGTYGQMRVLLGEEKCCEMLCNLHAVFITHAHQDHMNGSTLLSSGERMR
;
A
#
# COMPACT_ATOMS: atom_id res chain seq x y z
N MET A 1 5.77 -14.89 0.25
CA MET A 1 4.61 -15.70 -0.20
C MET A 1 5.01 -17.13 -0.55
N MET A 2 6.13 -17.34 -1.24
CA MET A 2 6.78 -18.64 -1.34
C MET A 2 8.03 -18.63 -0.46
N SER A 3 8.06 -19.42 0.61
CA SER A 3 9.20 -19.51 1.53
C SER A 3 9.80 -20.92 1.48
N LYS A 4 11.13 -20.99 1.53
CA LYS A 4 11.86 -22.25 1.74
C LYS A 4 11.78 -22.71 3.20
N GLU A 5 11.41 -21.82 4.11
CA GLU A 5 11.36 -22.07 5.55
C GLU A 5 10.03 -22.72 5.95
N SER A 6 10.09 -23.92 6.52
CA SER A 6 8.91 -24.69 6.95
C SER A 6 8.11 -24.06 8.09
N ASN A 7 8.62 -23.00 8.74
CA ASN A 7 8.02 -22.37 9.93
C ASN A 7 7.38 -21.00 9.65
N CYS A 8 7.30 -20.54 8.39
CA CYS A 8 6.64 -19.27 8.09
C CYS A 8 5.10 -19.41 8.17
N LEU A 9 4.45 -18.42 8.79
CA LEU A 9 3.00 -18.34 8.83
C LEU A 9 2.45 -18.13 7.40
N PRO A 10 1.34 -18.79 7.02
CA PRO A 10 0.78 -18.62 5.69
C PRO A 10 0.29 -17.19 5.49
N THR A 11 0.55 -16.64 4.30
CA THR A 11 -0.02 -15.36 3.86
C THR A 11 -1.42 -15.63 3.30
N ARG A 12 -2.44 -14.94 3.81
CA ARG A 12 -3.80 -15.01 3.26
C ARG A 12 -3.97 -14.00 2.15
N ILE A 13 -4.54 -14.42 1.01
CA ILE A 13 -4.88 -13.52 -0.09
C ILE A 13 -6.40 -13.58 -0.28
N HIS A 14 -7.03 -12.41 -0.19
CA HIS A 14 -8.49 -12.26 -0.21
C HIS A 14 -8.97 -11.73 -1.56
N GLY A 15 -10.12 -12.22 -2.03
CA GLY A 15 -10.79 -11.75 -3.24
C GLY A 15 -10.44 -12.54 -4.49
N ALA A 16 -9.20 -12.45 -4.97
CA ALA A 16 -8.80 -13.06 -6.24
C ALA A 16 -9.02 -14.58 -6.28
N MET A 17 -9.54 -15.08 -7.40
CA MET A 17 -9.59 -16.51 -7.69
C MET A 17 -8.29 -16.95 -8.38
N ASN A 18 -7.93 -18.21 -8.19
CA ASN A 18 -6.79 -18.87 -8.84
C ASN A 18 -5.43 -18.18 -8.57
N ILE A 19 -5.30 -17.44 -7.47
CA ILE A 19 -4.04 -16.75 -7.15
C ILE A 19 -2.90 -17.75 -6.95
N LYS A 20 -3.20 -18.92 -6.39
CA LYS A 20 -2.22 -19.99 -6.23
C LYS A 20 -1.70 -20.46 -7.59
N HIS A 21 -2.58 -20.60 -8.58
CA HIS A 21 -2.18 -20.97 -9.93
C HIS A 21 -1.28 -19.89 -10.55
N PHE A 22 -1.63 -18.61 -10.40
CA PHE A 22 -0.77 -17.51 -10.84
C PHE A 22 0.63 -17.55 -10.20
N LEU A 23 0.70 -17.76 -8.88
CA LEU A 23 1.97 -17.88 -8.15
C LEU A 23 2.78 -19.09 -8.62
N GLU A 24 2.12 -20.20 -8.97
CA GLU A 24 2.76 -21.36 -9.59
C GLU A 24 3.29 -21.05 -11.00
N CYS A 25 2.57 -20.25 -11.80
CA CYS A 25 3.02 -19.84 -13.14
C CYS A 25 4.28 -18.96 -13.13
N ILE A 26 4.42 -18.08 -12.14
CA ILE A 26 5.60 -17.21 -12.03
C ILE A 26 6.78 -17.87 -11.31
N ARG A 27 6.59 -19.08 -10.76
CA ARG A 27 7.60 -19.81 -9.97
C ARG A 27 8.97 -19.96 -10.64
N PRO A 28 9.09 -20.26 -11.96
CA PRO A 28 10.40 -20.36 -12.62
C PRO A 28 11.26 -19.10 -12.51
N PHE A 29 10.63 -17.94 -12.27
CA PHE A 29 11.27 -16.65 -12.09
C PHE A 29 11.46 -16.26 -10.61
N GLN A 30 10.77 -16.95 -9.69
CA GLN A 30 10.84 -16.67 -8.25
C GLN A 30 11.85 -17.55 -7.51
N ASP A 31 11.97 -18.81 -7.91
CA ASP A 31 12.81 -19.76 -7.20
C ASP A 31 14.25 -19.69 -7.71
N SER A 32 15.20 -19.65 -6.78
CA SER A 32 16.65 -19.66 -7.08
C SER A 32 17.12 -20.90 -7.84
N ASP A 33 16.26 -21.92 -7.95
CA ASP A 33 16.51 -23.19 -8.61
C ASP A 33 15.62 -23.37 -9.86
N TYR A 34 15.03 -22.28 -10.35
CA TYR A 34 14.15 -22.23 -11.53
C TYR A 34 12.92 -23.16 -11.41
N GLY A 35 12.43 -23.37 -10.19
CA GLY A 35 11.26 -24.21 -9.90
C GLY A 35 11.55 -25.71 -9.90
N SER A 36 12.83 -26.10 -9.86
CA SER A 36 13.24 -27.51 -9.83
C SER A 36 12.93 -28.18 -8.48
N ILE A 37 12.91 -27.44 -7.37
CA ILE A 37 12.41 -27.93 -6.08
C ILE A 37 11.02 -27.31 -5.81
N LYS A 38 10.03 -28.17 -5.60
CA LYS A 38 8.68 -27.72 -5.24
C LYS A 38 8.61 -27.37 -3.76
N TYR A 39 8.81 -26.10 -3.41
CA TYR A 39 8.42 -25.59 -2.08
C TYR A 39 6.88 -25.47 -1.99
N PRO A 40 6.27 -25.83 -0.84
CA PRO A 40 4.84 -25.62 -0.65
C PRO A 40 4.54 -24.12 -0.68
N SER A 41 3.56 -23.72 -1.48
CA SER A 41 3.01 -22.36 -1.44
C SER A 41 2.42 -22.13 -0.04
N GLN A 42 3.00 -21.22 0.74
CA GLN A 42 2.48 -20.79 2.03
C GLN A 42 1.44 -19.67 1.84
N VAL A 43 0.52 -19.90 0.91
CA VAL A 43 -0.57 -18.99 0.60
C VAL A 43 -1.88 -19.69 0.84
N GLU A 44 -2.71 -19.04 1.63
CA GLU A 44 -4.08 -19.45 1.90
C GLU A 44 -5.01 -18.55 1.07
N GLU A 45 -5.68 -19.15 0.08
CA GLU A 45 -6.58 -18.42 -0.81
C GLU A 45 -7.96 -18.26 -0.17
N ARG A 46 -8.46 -17.03 -0.17
CA ARG A 46 -9.80 -16.65 0.30
C ARG A 46 -10.54 -15.97 -0.86
N PRO A 47 -11.04 -16.75 -1.84
CA PRO A 47 -11.71 -16.18 -3.00
C PRO A 47 -13.01 -15.49 -2.59
N TYR A 48 -13.46 -14.51 -3.37
CA TYR A 48 -14.69 -13.77 -3.09
C TYR A 48 -15.94 -14.67 -2.97
N THR A 49 -15.91 -15.87 -3.57
CA THR A 49 -16.97 -16.89 -3.48
C THR A 49 -17.13 -17.50 -2.10
N MET A 50 -16.19 -17.28 -1.17
CA MET A 50 -16.37 -17.66 0.24
C MET A 50 -17.35 -16.76 0.99
N GLU A 51 -17.86 -15.69 0.37
CA GLU A 51 -18.80 -14.69 0.89
C GLU A 51 -18.29 -13.84 2.06
N SER A 52 -17.58 -14.43 3.02
CA SER A 52 -17.04 -13.73 4.17
C SER A 52 -15.79 -14.38 4.78
N TYR A 53 -15.14 -13.65 5.67
CA TYR A 53 -14.03 -14.09 6.50
C TYR A 53 -14.10 -13.44 7.87
N GLU A 54 -13.81 -14.21 8.92
CA GLU A 54 -13.86 -13.75 10.29
C GLU A 54 -12.60 -14.17 11.05
N ASP A 55 -12.05 -13.26 11.85
CA ASP A 55 -10.97 -13.54 12.80
C ASP A 55 -11.28 -12.97 14.19
N ALA A 56 -10.30 -12.94 15.11
CA ALA A 56 -10.52 -12.45 16.47
C ALA A 56 -10.82 -10.92 16.55
N ALA A 57 -10.49 -10.15 15.52
CA ALA A 57 -10.56 -8.69 15.51
C ALA A 57 -11.65 -8.13 14.60
N LEU A 58 -11.97 -8.80 13.48
CA LEU A 58 -12.84 -8.26 12.45
C LEU A 58 -13.62 -9.34 11.68
N ASN A 59 -14.65 -8.88 10.96
CA ASN A 59 -15.36 -9.61 9.92
C ASN A 59 -15.18 -8.87 8.59
N VAL A 60 -14.97 -9.61 7.50
CA VAL A 60 -14.88 -9.09 6.13
C VAL A 60 -15.93 -9.80 5.30
N THR A 61 -16.87 -9.06 4.72
CA THR A 61 -17.82 -9.59 3.72
C THR A 61 -17.37 -9.19 2.33
N TYR A 62 -17.32 -10.15 1.40
CA TYR A 62 -16.98 -9.94 0.01
C TYR A 62 -18.24 -9.68 -0.81
N LEU A 63 -18.25 -8.59 -1.57
CA LEU A 63 -19.38 -8.12 -2.34
C LEU A 63 -18.95 -8.09 -3.83
N PRO A 64 -19.14 -9.18 -4.59
CA PRO A 64 -18.79 -9.19 -6.02
C PRO A 64 -19.67 -8.19 -6.78
N LEU A 65 -19.03 -7.31 -7.56
CA LEU A 65 -19.70 -6.29 -8.37
C LEU A 65 -19.84 -6.69 -9.84
N SER A 66 -19.18 -7.78 -10.22
CA SER A 66 -19.15 -8.33 -11.58
C SER A 66 -19.68 -9.76 -11.56
N ALA A 67 -20.22 -10.23 -12.70
CA ALA A 67 -20.67 -11.61 -12.82
C ALA A 67 -19.49 -12.58 -12.61
N PRO A 68 -19.71 -13.75 -11.98
CA PRO A 68 -18.65 -14.73 -11.79
C PRO A 68 -18.09 -15.20 -13.13
N LEU A 69 -16.76 -15.29 -13.22
CA LEU A 69 -16.06 -15.90 -14.34
C LEU A 69 -16.53 -17.36 -14.46
N ARG A 70 -17.33 -17.67 -15.49
CA ARG A 70 -17.78 -19.04 -15.75
C ARG A 70 -16.61 -19.85 -16.30
N ASP A 71 -16.26 -20.94 -15.62
CA ASP A 71 -15.35 -21.96 -16.15
C ASP A 71 -15.90 -22.50 -17.47
N GLY A 72 -15.26 -22.16 -18.59
CA GLY A 72 -15.49 -22.84 -19.87
C GLY A 72 -15.83 -21.98 -21.09
N ALA A 73 -15.99 -20.65 -20.97
CA ALA A 73 -16.20 -19.80 -22.15
C ALA A 73 -15.49 -18.44 -22.01
N ILE A 74 -14.17 -18.44 -22.20
CA ILE A 74 -13.46 -17.23 -22.61
C ILE A 74 -13.89 -16.96 -24.06
N SER A 75 -15.05 -16.34 -24.24
CA SER A 75 -15.31 -15.64 -25.49
C SER A 75 -14.35 -14.45 -25.53
N ALA A 76 -13.85 -14.07 -26.71
CA ALA A 76 -12.99 -12.90 -26.85
C ALA A 76 -13.62 -11.60 -26.29
N GLN A 77 -14.96 -11.57 -26.08
CA GLN A 77 -15.69 -10.46 -25.46
C GLN A 77 -15.67 -10.46 -23.92
N THR A 78 -15.53 -11.61 -23.26
CA THR A 78 -15.49 -11.70 -21.78
C THR A 78 -14.15 -11.26 -21.18
N THR A 79 -13.19 -10.89 -22.02
CA THR A 79 -11.87 -10.36 -21.61
C THR A 79 -11.93 -8.91 -21.11
N ARG A 80 -13.08 -8.21 -21.24
CA ARG A 80 -13.23 -6.79 -20.89
C ARG A 80 -13.91 -6.52 -19.55
N ASP A 81 -14.59 -7.49 -18.95
CA ASP A 81 -15.24 -7.28 -17.67
C ASP A 81 -14.23 -7.51 -16.54
N SER A 82 -13.72 -6.43 -15.97
CA SER A 82 -12.86 -6.48 -14.80
C SER A 82 -13.66 -7.08 -13.63
N LEU A 83 -13.12 -8.12 -12.99
CA LEU A 83 -13.69 -8.67 -11.77
C LEU A 83 -13.44 -7.68 -10.64
N ASN A 84 -14.48 -6.95 -10.23
CA ASN A 84 -14.42 -6.02 -9.12
C ASN A 84 -15.12 -6.63 -7.90
N VAL A 85 -14.46 -6.57 -6.74
CA VAL A 85 -14.99 -7.04 -5.47
C VAL A 85 -14.90 -5.90 -4.47
N ALA A 86 -16.04 -5.54 -3.88
CA ALA A 86 -16.09 -4.63 -2.75
C ALA A 86 -15.95 -5.40 -1.43
N TYR A 87 -15.42 -4.75 -0.41
CA TYR A 87 -15.16 -5.33 0.90
C TYR A 87 -15.86 -4.50 1.98
N LEU A 88 -16.79 -5.12 2.70
CA LEU A 88 -17.36 -4.56 3.92
C LEU A 88 -16.60 -5.12 5.12
N ILE A 89 -15.89 -4.26 5.84
CA ILE A 89 -15.09 -4.62 7.01
C ILE A 89 -15.81 -4.12 8.26
N GLU A 90 -16.08 -5.02 9.20
CA GLU A 90 -16.70 -4.70 10.49
C GLU A 90 -15.77 -5.10 11.64
N LEU A 91 -15.35 -4.12 12.45
CA LEU A 91 -14.56 -4.43 13.64
C LEU A 91 -15.43 -5.07 14.73
N LYS A 92 -14.91 -6.16 15.30
CA LYS A 92 -15.48 -6.73 16.52
C LYS A 92 -15.27 -5.79 17.69
N PRO A 93 -16.14 -5.82 18.71
CA PRO A 93 -15.90 -5.10 19.95
C PRO A 93 -14.51 -5.44 20.51
N PRO A 94 -13.71 -4.45 20.94
CA PRO A 94 -12.41 -4.74 21.53
C PRO A 94 -12.59 -5.61 22.78
N PRO A 95 -11.67 -6.56 23.04
CA PRO A 95 -11.74 -7.38 24.24
C PRO A 95 -11.67 -6.50 25.48
N ARG A 96 -12.38 -6.89 26.55
CA ARG A 96 -12.34 -6.18 27.83
C ARG A 96 -10.89 -6.10 28.32
N ARG A 97 -10.46 -4.89 28.69
CA ARG A 97 -9.12 -4.69 29.25
C ARG A 97 -9.09 -5.17 30.69
N ILE A 98 -8.03 -5.87 31.08
CA ILE A 98 -7.73 -6.14 32.48
C ILE A 98 -7.30 -4.82 33.12
N ASP A 99 -7.91 -4.49 34.25
CA ASP A 99 -7.55 -3.36 35.08
C ASP A 99 -6.32 -3.73 35.91
N PRO A 100 -5.16 -3.09 35.69
CA PRO A 100 -3.96 -3.38 36.45
C PRO A 100 -4.15 -3.16 37.96
N LEU A 101 -4.97 -2.19 38.37
CA LEU A 101 -5.21 -1.90 39.78
C LEU A 101 -6.05 -2.98 40.44
N LYS A 102 -7.09 -3.50 39.75
CA LYS A 102 -7.86 -4.65 40.26
C LYS A 102 -6.99 -5.91 40.35
N LEU A 103 -6.17 -6.15 39.33
CA LEU A 103 -5.22 -7.26 39.32
C LEU A 103 -4.20 -7.14 40.47
N ILE A 104 -3.79 -5.91 40.83
CA ILE A 104 -2.91 -5.63 41.97
C ILE A 104 -3.66 -5.71 43.31
N ALA A 105 -4.93 -5.32 43.39
CA ALA A 105 -5.73 -5.43 44.62
C ALA A 105 -5.86 -6.89 45.07
N HIS A 106 -5.95 -7.84 44.13
CA HIS A 106 -5.83 -9.27 44.43
C HIS A 106 -4.44 -9.70 44.95
N LYS A 107 -3.41 -8.85 44.86
CA LYS A 107 -2.09 -9.08 45.47
C LYS A 107 -2.02 -8.62 46.93
N GLU A 108 -2.73 -7.55 47.30
CA GLU A 108 -2.55 -6.88 48.60
C GLU A 108 -3.45 -7.41 49.72
N SER A 109 -4.50 -8.18 49.40
CA SER A 109 -5.48 -8.61 50.41
C SER A 109 -4.94 -9.54 51.52
N PHE A 110 -3.73 -10.10 51.44
CA PHE A 110 -3.13 -10.85 52.56
C PHE A 110 -1.59 -10.77 52.58
N LYS A 111 -1.06 -10.13 53.63
CA LYS A 111 0.35 -9.77 53.88
C LYS A 111 1.35 -10.95 54.03
N PHE A 112 0.95 -12.19 53.74
CA PHE A 112 1.74 -13.41 54.01
C PHE A 112 1.86 -14.41 52.84
N CYS A 113 1.24 -14.19 51.69
CA CYS A 113 1.34 -15.12 50.55
C CYS A 113 2.15 -14.52 49.39
N HIS A 114 3.25 -15.19 49.02
CA HIS A 114 4.15 -14.82 47.92
C HIS A 114 3.64 -15.26 46.53
N SER A 115 2.37 -15.68 46.42
CA SER A 115 1.75 -16.17 45.20
C SER A 115 1.14 -15.02 44.40
N HIS A 116 1.88 -14.59 43.39
CA HIS A 116 1.46 -13.56 42.46
C HIS A 116 0.65 -14.22 41.33
N VAL A 117 -0.32 -13.52 40.73
CA VAL A 117 -0.78 -13.90 39.37
C VAL A 117 0.42 -13.71 38.45
N PRO A 118 1.07 -14.77 37.94
CA PRO A 118 2.24 -14.63 37.09
C PRO A 118 1.83 -13.91 35.82
N LYS A 119 2.61 -12.90 35.41
CA LYS A 119 2.49 -12.35 34.06
C LYS A 119 2.66 -13.52 33.07
N GLY A 120 1.76 -13.67 32.11
CA GLY A 120 1.84 -14.76 31.11
C GLY A 120 0.55 -15.56 30.94
N PRO A 121 0.60 -16.91 30.78
CA PRO A 121 -0.52 -17.73 30.31
C PRO A 121 -1.83 -17.59 31.09
N LEU A 122 -1.74 -17.34 32.41
CA LEU A 122 -2.91 -17.18 33.28
C LEU A 122 -3.69 -15.88 33.01
N ILE A 123 -2.99 -14.80 32.62
CA ILE A 123 -3.64 -13.57 32.15
C ILE A 123 -4.34 -13.83 30.81
N GLY A 124 -3.76 -14.67 29.95
CA GLY A 124 -4.40 -15.11 28.70
C GLY A 124 -5.73 -15.83 28.95
N LYS A 125 -5.74 -16.77 29.90
CA LYS A 125 -6.97 -17.48 30.34
C LYS A 125 -8.04 -16.54 30.87
N LEU A 126 -7.67 -15.58 31.73
CA LEU A 126 -8.62 -14.58 32.21
C LEU A 126 -9.17 -13.71 31.07
N LYS A 127 -8.35 -13.36 30.08
CA LYS A 127 -8.78 -12.62 28.88
C LYS A 127 -9.70 -13.43 27.96
N SER A 128 -9.55 -14.76 27.88
CA SER A 128 -10.45 -15.64 27.13
C SER A 128 -11.78 -15.92 27.86
N GLY A 129 -11.95 -15.41 29.08
CA GLY A 129 -13.15 -15.64 29.89
C GLY A 129 -13.04 -16.85 30.82
N ASP A 130 -11.88 -17.49 30.90
CA ASP A 130 -11.67 -18.64 31.77
C ASP A 130 -11.36 -18.21 33.20
N THR A 131 -11.93 -18.94 34.15
CA THR A 131 -11.60 -18.80 35.57
C THR A 131 -10.25 -19.47 35.86
N VAL A 132 -9.38 -18.79 36.61
CA VAL A 132 -8.05 -19.28 36.95
C VAL A 132 -7.96 -19.65 38.41
N GLN A 133 -7.48 -20.86 38.71
CA GLN A 133 -7.01 -21.22 40.04
C GLN A 133 -5.51 -20.94 40.19
N LEU A 134 -5.15 -20.27 41.28
CA LEU A 134 -3.77 -20.01 41.67
C LEU A 134 -3.21 -21.16 42.53
N PRO A 135 -1.88 -21.33 42.60
CA PRO A 135 -1.24 -22.36 43.43
C PRO A 135 -1.57 -22.28 44.93
N ASP A 136 -2.06 -21.14 45.41
CA ASP A 136 -2.51 -20.94 46.79
C ASP A 136 -4.00 -21.26 47.01
N GLY A 137 -4.67 -21.86 46.01
CA GLY A 137 -6.07 -22.25 46.08
C GLY A 137 -7.07 -21.13 45.75
N ARG A 138 -6.62 -19.89 45.51
CA ARG A 138 -7.53 -18.80 45.12
C ARG A 138 -8.08 -19.02 43.72
N THR A 139 -9.35 -18.70 43.55
CA THR A 139 -10.04 -18.69 42.26
C THR A 139 -10.27 -17.25 41.83
N ILE A 140 -9.72 -16.84 40.69
CA ILE A 140 -9.90 -15.52 40.10
C ILE A 140 -10.78 -15.67 38.87
N ARG A 141 -11.91 -14.96 38.85
CA ARG A 141 -12.79 -14.90 37.69
C ARG A 141 -12.46 -13.67 36.83
N PRO A 142 -12.73 -13.71 35.52
CA PRO A 142 -12.45 -12.57 34.62
C PRO A 142 -13.07 -11.24 35.08
N GLU A 143 -14.30 -11.28 35.60
CA GLU A 143 -15.00 -10.10 36.13
C GLU A 143 -14.32 -9.44 37.33
N ASP A 144 -13.54 -10.21 38.10
CA ASP A 144 -12.83 -9.70 39.26
C ASP A 144 -11.65 -8.79 38.82
N VAL A 145 -11.13 -8.97 37.60
CA VAL A 145 -9.95 -8.27 37.08
C VAL A 145 -10.21 -7.37 35.88
N PHE A 146 -11.36 -7.47 35.20
CA PHE A 146 -11.68 -6.60 34.08
C PHE A 146 -12.01 -5.16 34.51
N SER A 147 -11.66 -4.20 33.67
CA SER A 147 -12.06 -2.80 33.79
C SER A 147 -13.58 -2.68 33.82
N ASN A 148 -14.09 -1.85 34.75
CA ASN A 148 -15.52 -1.50 34.82
C ASN A 148 -15.98 -0.63 33.65
N LYS A 149 -15.04 -0.02 32.91
CA LYS A 149 -15.37 0.67 31.66
C LYS A 149 -15.67 -0.39 30.61
N THR A 150 -16.95 -0.57 30.28
CA THR A 150 -17.34 -1.20 29.02
C THR A 150 -16.65 -0.42 27.91
N PRO A 151 -15.90 -1.06 27.00
CA PRO A 151 -15.47 -0.36 25.81
C PRO A 151 -16.72 0.24 25.17
N ALA A 152 -16.66 1.51 24.74
CA ALA A 152 -17.70 2.00 23.85
C ALA A 152 -17.87 0.95 22.73
N GLU A 153 -19.10 0.71 22.27
CA GLU A 153 -19.33 -0.16 21.11
C GLU A 153 -18.74 0.53 19.88
N GLU A 154 -17.41 0.55 19.79
CA GLU A 154 -16.62 1.00 18.65
C GLU A 154 -16.66 -0.12 17.61
N LYS A 155 -17.87 -0.39 17.09
CA LYS A 155 -18.07 -1.22 15.91
C LYS A 155 -17.82 -0.34 14.68
N SER A 156 -16.57 0.06 14.51
CA SER A 156 -16.18 0.83 13.33
C SER A 156 -16.30 -0.04 12.09
N ARG A 157 -16.91 0.52 11.04
CA ARG A 157 -17.13 -0.17 9.77
C ARG A 157 -16.51 0.58 8.62
N ALA A 158 -15.90 -0.15 7.69
CA ALA A 158 -15.34 0.40 6.47
C ALA A 158 -15.90 -0.33 5.24
N LEU A 159 -16.30 0.42 4.21
CA LEU A 159 -16.61 -0.11 2.88
C LEU A 159 -15.51 0.29 1.92
N ILE A 160 -14.84 -0.66 1.29
CA ILE A 160 -13.79 -0.41 0.30
C ILE A 160 -14.26 -0.96 -1.04
N PHE A 161 -14.30 -0.13 -2.08
CA PHE A 161 -14.80 -0.57 -3.37
C PHE A 161 -14.19 0.20 -4.55
N GLU A 162 -14.24 -0.46 -5.71
CA GLU A 162 -13.89 0.10 -7.00
C GLU A 162 -15.02 -0.21 -7.99
N CYS A 163 -15.62 0.82 -8.56
CA CYS A 163 -16.51 0.73 -9.71
C CYS A 163 -15.80 1.22 -10.97
N SER A 164 -16.00 0.52 -12.08
CA SER A 164 -15.46 0.85 -13.40
C SER A 164 -16.53 1.44 -14.34
N GLY A 165 -17.77 1.59 -13.86
CA GLY A 165 -18.91 2.09 -14.63
C GLY A 165 -20.25 1.79 -13.95
N GLU A 166 -21.35 2.13 -14.62
CA GLU A 166 -22.71 2.05 -14.06
C GLU A 166 -23.13 0.65 -13.61
N ALA A 167 -22.66 -0.41 -14.28
CA ALA A 167 -23.01 -1.78 -13.91
C ALA A 167 -22.52 -2.13 -12.49
N HIS A 168 -21.29 -1.75 -12.14
CA HIS A 168 -20.74 -1.97 -10.80
C HIS A 168 -21.47 -1.10 -9.76
N ILE A 169 -21.86 0.13 -10.12
CA ILE A 169 -22.61 1.03 -9.25
C ILE A 169 -23.99 0.45 -8.91
N LYS A 170 -24.69 -0.10 -9.91
CA LYS A 170 -25.98 -0.79 -9.69
C LYS A 170 -25.79 -2.03 -8.82
N ALA A 171 -24.79 -2.86 -9.11
CA ALA A 171 -24.50 -4.06 -8.34
C ALA A 171 -24.24 -3.78 -6.85
N ILE A 172 -23.49 -2.72 -6.52
CA ILE A 172 -23.26 -2.36 -5.11
C ILE A 172 -24.51 -1.74 -4.46
N SER A 173 -25.28 -0.93 -5.19
CA SER A 173 -26.50 -0.28 -4.68
C SER A 173 -27.63 -1.27 -4.40
N GLU A 174 -27.72 -2.34 -5.21
CA GLU A 174 -28.73 -3.39 -5.09
C GLU A 174 -28.27 -4.56 -4.19
N ASN A 175 -27.04 -4.49 -3.66
CA ASN A 175 -26.51 -5.57 -2.84
C ASN A 175 -27.32 -5.73 -1.55
N SER A 176 -27.79 -6.96 -1.29
CA SER A 176 -28.66 -7.27 -0.16
C SER A 176 -28.00 -7.01 1.21
N VAL A 177 -26.68 -7.22 1.32
CA VAL A 177 -25.92 -6.96 2.56
C VAL A 177 -25.89 -5.48 2.89
N LEU A 178 -25.87 -4.61 1.88
CA LEU A 178 -25.78 -3.17 2.07
C LEU A 178 -27.13 -2.51 2.37
N GLN A 179 -28.27 -3.18 2.16
CA GLN A 179 -29.60 -2.56 2.31
C GLN A 179 -29.86 -2.00 3.71
N ASP A 180 -29.38 -2.65 4.77
CA ASP A 180 -29.49 -2.12 6.14
C ASP A 180 -28.75 -0.78 6.30
N PHE A 181 -27.64 -0.60 5.56
CA PHE A 181 -26.84 0.62 5.60
C PHE A 181 -27.46 1.71 4.73
N LEU A 182 -27.89 1.37 3.52
CA LEU A 182 -28.52 2.31 2.56
C LEU A 182 -29.87 2.83 3.07
N ASN A 183 -30.59 2.05 3.87
CA ASN A 183 -31.84 2.47 4.52
C ASN A 183 -31.63 3.17 5.87
N GLY A 184 -30.37 3.40 6.29
CA GLY A 184 -30.04 4.11 7.52
C GLY A 184 -30.25 3.33 8.82
N VAL A 185 -30.49 2.01 8.76
CA VAL A 185 -30.62 1.15 9.95
C VAL A 185 -29.26 0.96 10.62
N LYS A 186 -28.21 0.79 9.81
CA LYS A 186 -26.81 0.72 10.23
C LYS A 186 -26.03 1.86 9.59
N LYS A 187 -24.88 2.18 10.19
CA LYS A 187 -23.96 3.21 9.70
C LYS A 187 -22.63 2.58 9.26
N ILE A 188 -22.07 3.11 8.17
CA ILE A 188 -20.68 2.92 7.77
C ILE A 188 -19.88 4.14 8.22
N ASP A 189 -18.70 3.95 8.82
CA ASP A 189 -17.89 5.07 9.32
C ASP A 189 -16.90 5.57 8.27
N TYR A 190 -16.33 4.66 7.49
CA TYR A 190 -15.36 4.96 6.44
C TYR A 190 -15.78 4.35 5.11
N VAL A 191 -15.79 5.14 4.06
CA VAL A 191 -16.10 4.69 2.71
C VAL A 191 -14.89 5.02 1.83
N VAL A 192 -14.17 4.00 1.37
CA VAL A 192 -12.96 4.14 0.57
C VAL A 192 -13.29 3.93 -0.90
N HIS A 193 -13.16 4.99 -1.67
CA HIS A 193 -13.45 5.07 -3.10
C HIS A 193 -12.16 4.89 -3.89
N LEU A 194 -12.04 3.77 -4.59
CA LEU A 194 -10.91 3.47 -5.49
C LEU A 194 -11.23 3.78 -6.96
N SER A 195 -12.49 4.11 -7.27
CA SER A 195 -12.96 4.46 -8.62
C SER A 195 -12.25 5.68 -9.20
N GLU A 196 -12.11 5.71 -10.53
CA GLU A 196 -11.68 6.89 -11.27
C GLU A 196 -12.67 8.06 -11.14
N GLU A 197 -12.16 9.30 -11.29
CA GLU A 197 -12.93 10.54 -11.14
C GLU A 197 -14.14 10.61 -12.09
N ASN A 198 -13.97 10.15 -13.33
CA ASN A 198 -15.04 10.06 -14.33
C ASN A 198 -16.21 9.18 -13.85
N VAL A 199 -15.95 8.08 -13.12
CA VAL A 199 -16.97 7.19 -12.55
C VAL A 199 -17.58 7.80 -11.30
N ILE A 200 -16.78 8.41 -10.42
CA ILE A 200 -17.27 9.11 -9.21
C ILE A 200 -18.23 10.24 -9.59
N SER A 201 -17.99 10.91 -10.72
CA SER A 201 -18.83 12.01 -11.20
C SER A 201 -20.21 11.58 -11.73
N LEU A 202 -20.46 10.28 -11.92
CA LEU A 202 -21.73 9.78 -12.47
C LEU A 202 -22.91 10.03 -11.51
N PRO A 203 -24.11 10.38 -12.02
CA PRO A 203 -25.30 10.59 -11.18
C PRO A 203 -25.64 9.39 -10.30
N LEU A 204 -25.60 8.17 -10.84
CA LEU A 204 -25.86 6.95 -10.07
C LEU A 204 -24.85 6.75 -8.92
N TYR A 205 -23.60 7.20 -9.10
CA TYR A 205 -22.58 7.12 -8.05
C TYR A 205 -22.93 8.05 -6.90
N ARG A 206 -23.39 9.27 -7.22
CA ARG A 206 -23.86 10.24 -6.24
C ARG A 206 -25.06 9.71 -5.47
N ASP A 207 -26.06 9.16 -6.16
CA ASP A 207 -27.25 8.60 -5.53
C ASP A 207 -26.89 7.48 -4.53
N PHE A 208 -25.97 6.60 -4.91
CA PHE A 208 -25.44 5.57 -4.02
C PHE A 208 -24.73 6.17 -2.80
N VAL A 209 -23.84 7.15 -3.01
CA VAL A 209 -23.11 7.81 -1.93
C VAL A 209 -24.06 8.54 -0.97
N ASP A 210 -25.06 9.25 -1.48
CA ASP A 210 -26.05 9.95 -0.68
C ASP A 210 -26.86 8.97 0.20
N SER A 211 -27.15 7.77 -0.31
CA SER A 211 -27.86 6.73 0.44
C SER A 211 -27.05 6.15 1.63
N LEU A 212 -25.72 6.31 1.64
CA LEU A 212 -24.87 5.91 2.79
C LEU A 212 -24.94 6.90 3.96
N GLY A 213 -25.59 8.05 3.76
CA GLY A 213 -25.81 9.07 4.79
C GLY A 213 -24.61 9.97 5.05
N SER A 214 -24.88 11.17 5.55
CA SER A 214 -23.91 12.28 5.70
C SER A 214 -22.89 12.11 6.84
N SER A 215 -23.01 11.05 7.65
CA SER A 215 -22.15 10.83 8.82
C SER A 215 -20.92 9.97 8.52
N SER A 216 -20.82 9.44 7.30
CA SER A 216 -19.73 8.63 6.78
C SER A 216 -18.56 9.51 6.35
N CYS A 217 -17.33 9.07 6.62
CA CYS A 217 -16.12 9.70 6.09
C CYS A 217 -15.78 9.08 4.73
N HIS A 218 -15.99 9.84 3.65
CA HIS A 218 -15.73 9.40 2.29
C HIS A 218 -14.29 9.73 1.88
N ILE A 219 -13.48 8.70 1.69
CA ILE A 219 -12.05 8.80 1.41
C ILE A 219 -11.82 8.38 -0.04
N VAL A 220 -11.29 9.27 -0.86
CA VAL A 220 -10.90 8.98 -2.24
C VAL A 220 -9.42 8.59 -2.26
N VAL A 221 -9.12 7.49 -2.96
CA VAL A 221 -7.75 6.99 -3.19
C VAL A 221 -7.63 6.60 -4.67
N ASN A 222 -7.38 7.60 -5.51
CA ASN A 222 -7.23 7.43 -6.97
C ASN A 222 -6.25 8.47 -7.53
N ALA A 223 -6.14 8.58 -8.86
CA ALA A 223 -5.25 9.52 -9.54
C ALA A 223 -5.60 11.02 -9.32
N SER A 224 -6.77 11.35 -8.77
CA SER A 224 -7.14 12.73 -8.42
C SER A 224 -6.54 13.21 -7.10
N CYS A 225 -5.94 12.30 -6.32
CA CYS A 225 -5.35 12.61 -5.03
C CYS A 225 -4.05 13.41 -5.14
N PRO A 226 -3.65 14.11 -4.07
CA PRO A 226 -2.40 14.88 -4.03
C PRO A 226 -1.16 14.03 -4.38
N GLU A 227 -0.37 14.53 -5.32
CA GLU A 227 0.92 13.93 -5.66
C GLU A 227 2.03 14.51 -4.77
N VAL A 228 2.72 13.65 -4.02
CA VAL A 228 3.78 14.05 -3.10
C VAL A 228 4.98 13.11 -3.22
N PRO A 229 6.21 13.56 -2.92
CA PRO A 229 7.39 12.70 -2.94
C PRO A 229 7.28 11.49 -1.99
N GLY A 230 7.48 10.28 -2.54
CA GLY A 230 7.29 9.03 -1.78
C GLY A 230 8.50 8.52 -0.99
N ILE A 231 9.74 8.93 -1.34
CA ILE A 231 10.97 8.42 -0.71
C ILE A 231 11.97 9.56 -0.47
N GLU A 232 12.17 9.92 0.80
CA GLU A 232 12.99 11.08 1.22
C GLU A 232 14.40 11.06 0.59
N SER A 233 15.10 9.94 0.74
CA SER A 233 16.49 9.76 0.34
C SER A 233 16.71 9.90 -1.16
N ILE A 234 15.76 9.49 -1.99
CA ILE A 234 15.85 9.64 -3.46
C ILE A 234 15.85 11.13 -3.79
N PHE A 235 14.86 11.88 -3.30
CA PHE A 235 14.74 13.31 -3.58
C PHE A 235 15.90 14.11 -2.99
N ARG A 236 16.33 13.83 -1.75
CA ARG A 236 17.47 14.55 -1.13
C ARG A 236 18.78 14.30 -1.86
N ASN A 237 19.09 13.03 -2.17
CA ASN A 237 20.31 12.71 -2.92
C ASN A 237 20.26 13.32 -4.32
N HIS A 238 19.11 13.28 -4.99
CA HIS A 238 18.97 13.85 -6.33
C HIS A 238 19.11 15.38 -6.32
N ARG A 239 18.63 16.09 -5.29
CA ARG A 239 18.87 17.54 -5.15
C ARG A 239 20.36 17.88 -5.03
N ILE A 240 21.12 17.09 -4.27
CA ILE A 240 22.59 17.26 -4.17
C ILE A 240 23.24 17.03 -5.54
N LEU A 241 22.87 15.96 -6.24
CA LEU A 241 23.42 15.64 -7.56
C LEU A 241 23.03 16.66 -8.63
N ASN A 242 21.79 17.17 -8.60
CA ASN A 242 21.32 18.27 -9.44
C ASN A 242 22.07 19.57 -9.15
N HIS A 243 22.41 19.85 -7.90
CA HIS A 243 23.24 21.01 -7.55
C HIS A 243 24.65 20.91 -8.15
N ILE A 244 25.29 19.74 -8.03
CA ILE A 244 26.66 19.49 -8.55
C ILE A 244 26.67 19.50 -10.09
N CYS A 245 25.71 18.82 -10.73
CA CYS A 245 25.67 18.68 -12.18
C CYS A 245 24.22 18.67 -12.71
N PRO A 246 23.60 19.85 -12.89
CA PRO A 246 22.18 19.95 -13.27
C PRO A 246 21.87 19.39 -14.66
N ASP A 247 22.87 19.30 -15.55
CA ASP A 247 22.70 18.78 -16.91
C ASP A 247 22.53 17.26 -16.92
N LEU A 248 23.15 16.55 -15.95
CA LEU A 248 23.09 15.09 -15.84
C LEU A 248 21.96 14.64 -14.90
N PHE A 249 21.65 15.44 -13.90
CA PHE A 249 20.63 15.15 -12.89
C PHE A 249 19.57 16.25 -12.94
N PRO A 250 18.47 16.08 -13.68
CA PRO A 250 17.40 17.08 -13.77
C PRO A 250 16.61 17.18 -12.45
N GLN A 251 15.69 18.14 -12.34
CA GLN A 251 14.75 18.14 -11.21
C GLN A 251 13.76 16.98 -11.33
N LEU A 252 13.46 16.33 -10.19
CA LEU A 252 12.47 15.27 -10.12
C LEU A 252 11.06 15.85 -9.90
N TYR A 253 10.05 15.12 -10.39
CA TYR A 253 8.64 15.41 -10.18
C TYR A 253 8.14 14.86 -8.82
N PRO A 254 7.24 15.57 -8.13
CA PRO A 254 6.73 16.90 -8.45
C PRO A 254 7.82 17.99 -8.31
N GLN A 255 7.99 18.80 -9.36
CA GLN A 255 9.08 19.79 -9.44
C GLN A 255 8.91 20.87 -8.37
N GLY A 256 10.03 21.27 -7.75
CA GLY A 256 10.04 22.32 -6.73
C GLY A 256 9.31 21.98 -5.43
N TRP A 257 8.83 20.74 -5.25
CA TRP A 257 8.11 20.36 -4.03
C TRP A 257 9.02 20.46 -2.81
N THR A 258 8.62 21.22 -1.80
CA THR A 258 9.32 21.35 -0.51
C THR A 258 8.30 21.28 0.62
N GLY A 259 8.57 20.52 1.68
CA GLY A 259 7.61 20.32 2.74
C GLY A 259 7.83 19.05 3.56
N LEU A 260 6.84 18.77 4.39
CA LEU A 260 6.75 17.55 5.22
C LEU A 260 5.63 16.67 4.68
N VAL A 261 5.93 15.41 4.36
CA VAL A 261 4.90 14.38 4.20
C VAL A 261 4.75 13.68 5.55
N SER A 262 3.61 13.89 6.20
CA SER A 262 3.26 13.30 7.49
C SER A 262 2.13 12.29 7.32
N GLN A 263 1.82 11.54 8.38
CA GLN A 263 0.64 10.67 8.41
C GLN A 263 -0.64 11.40 8.83
N GLY A 264 -0.57 12.72 8.97
CA GLY A 264 -1.70 13.58 9.28
C GLY A 264 -2.53 13.94 8.04
N SER A 265 -3.47 14.88 8.22
CA SER A 265 -4.35 15.36 7.15
C SER A 265 -3.83 16.62 6.45
N ASP A 266 -2.61 17.07 6.75
CA ASP A 266 -2.08 18.37 6.30
C ASP A 266 -2.03 18.50 4.77
N LEU A 267 -1.78 17.38 4.09
CA LEU A 267 -1.68 17.31 2.63
C LEU A 267 -2.97 16.80 1.97
N ALA A 268 -3.97 16.41 2.75
CA ALA A 268 -5.23 15.92 2.21
C ALA A 268 -6.05 17.07 1.60
N VAL A 269 -6.83 16.78 0.56
CA VAL A 269 -7.67 17.79 -0.10
C VAL A 269 -9.14 17.47 0.14
N GLN A 270 -9.87 18.40 0.75
CA GLN A 270 -11.32 18.30 0.90
C GLN A 270 -12.00 18.78 -0.39
N ASP A 271 -12.85 17.93 -0.97
CA ASP A 271 -13.61 18.20 -2.20
C ASP A 271 -15.08 17.83 -1.98
N GLY A 272 -15.86 18.82 -1.53
CA GLY A 272 -17.25 18.59 -1.11
C GLY A 272 -17.33 17.58 0.04
N LEU A 273 -18.04 16.47 -0.19
CA LEU A 273 -18.17 15.38 0.77
C LEU A 273 -16.93 14.47 0.82
N TYR A 274 -16.09 14.51 -0.21
CA TYR A 274 -14.95 13.63 -0.36
C TYR A 274 -13.69 14.22 0.27
N LEU A 275 -12.91 13.35 0.91
CA LEU A 275 -11.55 13.63 1.35
C LEU A 275 -10.60 12.88 0.41
N LYS A 276 -9.89 13.61 -0.45
CA LYS A 276 -8.83 13.07 -1.31
C LYS A 276 -7.59 12.83 -0.45
N ALA A 277 -7.32 11.56 -0.17
CA ALA A 277 -6.28 11.16 0.78
C ALA A 277 -4.88 11.46 0.21
N ALA A 278 -4.03 12.03 1.05
CA ALA A 278 -2.62 12.17 0.72
C ALA A 278 -1.86 10.85 0.97
N PRO A 279 -0.78 10.56 0.23
CA PRO A 279 0.10 9.44 0.54
C PRO A 279 0.58 9.47 2.01
N LEU A 280 0.70 8.30 2.63
CA LEU A 280 1.02 8.07 4.05
C LEU A 280 -0.04 8.49 5.09
N GLN A 281 -1.11 9.18 4.69
CA GLN A 281 -2.17 9.58 5.61
C GLN A 281 -2.78 8.37 6.34
N ARG A 282 -2.95 8.50 7.65
CA ARG A 282 -3.44 7.42 8.51
C ARG A 282 -4.87 7.68 8.99
N PHE A 283 -5.71 6.66 8.84
CA PHE A 283 -7.08 6.63 9.35
C PHE A 283 -7.20 5.60 10.46
N TRP A 284 -7.81 6.00 11.58
CA TRP A 284 -7.91 5.17 12.78
C TRP A 284 -9.30 4.58 12.91
N MET A 285 -9.46 3.26 12.72
CA MET A 285 -10.72 2.57 12.99
C MET A 285 -10.96 2.30 14.49
N ARG A 286 -9.93 2.45 15.33
CA ARG A 286 -10.02 2.43 16.80
C ARG A 286 -9.17 3.56 17.38
N VAL A 287 -9.73 4.30 18.34
CA VAL A 287 -9.03 5.40 19.00
C VAL A 287 -7.97 4.81 19.94
N GLY A 288 -6.68 4.94 19.62
CA GLY A 288 -5.64 4.53 20.56
C GLY A 288 -4.30 4.04 20.03
N GLY A 289 -3.94 4.24 18.76
CA GLY A 289 -2.57 3.96 18.31
C GLY A 289 -1.60 5.06 18.67
N ASN A 290 -1.43 5.30 19.97
CA ASN A 290 -0.38 6.17 20.49
C ASN A 290 0.78 5.28 20.94
N GLY A 291 1.72 5.02 20.04
CA GLY A 291 2.92 4.25 20.38
C GLY A 291 3.92 4.14 19.24
N ASP A 292 3.46 4.17 17.99
CA ASP A 292 4.36 4.09 16.84
C ASP A 292 4.90 5.48 16.52
N GLU A 293 6.23 5.57 16.33
CA GLU A 293 6.84 6.77 15.76
C GLU A 293 6.20 7.05 14.38
N PRO A 294 5.72 8.27 14.14
CA PRO A 294 5.08 8.60 12.88
C PRO A 294 6.11 8.53 11.75
N ILE A 295 5.68 7.99 10.61
CA ILE A 295 6.48 8.05 9.38
C ILE A 295 6.43 9.49 8.88
N ILE A 296 7.59 10.13 8.77
CA ILE A 296 7.73 11.50 8.27
C ILE A 296 8.78 11.50 7.16
N ILE A 297 8.45 12.14 6.03
CA ILE A 297 9.38 12.48 4.97
C ILE A 297 9.61 13.99 5.05
N ASP A 298 10.85 14.40 5.35
CA ASP A 298 11.22 15.81 5.41
C ASP A 298 12.07 16.21 4.19
N LEU A 299 11.45 16.97 3.28
CA LEU A 299 12.13 17.56 2.12
C LEU A 299 12.07 19.09 2.16
N ARG A 300 11.93 19.69 3.34
CA ARG A 300 12.17 21.12 3.51
C ARG A 300 13.63 21.40 3.20
N ASP A 301 13.90 22.62 2.74
CA ASP A 301 15.26 23.12 2.57
C ASP A 301 15.86 23.48 3.93
N ASN A 302 16.02 22.46 4.77
CA ASN A 302 16.93 22.55 5.90
C ASN A 302 18.31 22.51 5.28
N ASP A 303 19.08 23.61 5.37
CA ASP A 303 20.45 23.70 4.88
C ASP A 303 21.14 22.36 5.11
N ILE A 304 21.53 21.67 4.03
CA ILE A 304 22.28 20.44 4.18
C ILE A 304 23.53 20.85 4.94
N VAL A 305 23.64 20.42 6.20
CA VAL A 305 24.82 20.73 7.02
C VAL A 305 25.96 19.88 6.47
N LEU A 306 26.56 20.39 5.40
CA LEU A 306 27.71 19.78 4.76
C LEU A 306 28.90 19.98 5.71
N THR A 307 29.67 18.92 5.90
CA THR A 307 30.99 19.04 6.52
C THR A 307 31.91 19.83 5.60
N ASP A 308 32.98 20.44 6.12
CA ASP A 308 33.98 21.13 5.28
C ASP A 308 34.55 20.20 4.21
N LYS A 309 34.76 18.93 4.55
CA LYS A 309 35.18 17.89 3.60
C LYS A 309 34.18 17.70 2.48
N ALA A 310 32.88 17.67 2.79
CA ALA A 310 31.83 17.52 1.78
C ALA A 310 31.70 18.76 0.89
N ARG A 311 31.84 19.97 1.46
CA ARG A 311 31.88 21.22 0.68
C ARG A 311 33.03 21.24 -0.31
N ASN A 312 34.24 20.89 0.12
CA ASN A 312 35.40 20.84 -0.77
C ASN A 312 35.21 19.83 -1.89
N LEU A 313 34.72 18.62 -1.56
CA LEU A 313 34.44 17.60 -2.57
C LEU A 313 33.39 18.05 -3.59
N ILE A 314 32.33 18.75 -3.15
CA ILE A 314 31.31 19.29 -4.05
C ILE A 314 31.92 20.33 -4.99
N SER A 315 32.74 21.25 -4.46
CA SER A 315 33.44 22.25 -5.27
C SER A 315 34.37 21.62 -6.31
N ASP A 316 35.11 20.57 -5.94
CA ASP A 316 36.00 19.85 -6.86
C ASP A 316 35.18 19.19 -7.98
N LEU A 317 34.04 18.57 -7.65
CA LEU A 317 33.14 17.93 -8.62
C LEU A 317 32.45 18.94 -9.54
N GLU A 318 32.08 20.12 -9.04
CA GLU A 318 31.53 21.22 -9.84
C GLU A 318 32.55 21.72 -10.87
N GLU A 319 33.82 21.86 -10.48
CA GLU A 319 34.90 22.23 -11.39
C GLU A 319 35.14 21.14 -12.45
N GLU A 320 35.17 19.87 -12.05
CA GLU A 320 35.29 18.74 -12.97
C GLU A 320 34.13 18.70 -13.98
N ALA A 321 32.89 18.87 -13.50
CA ALA A 321 31.69 18.92 -14.35
C ALA A 321 31.77 20.08 -15.35
N LYS A 322 32.22 21.26 -14.91
CA LYS A 322 32.42 22.43 -15.80
C LYS A 322 33.49 22.17 -16.86
N ASN A 323 34.60 21.54 -16.47
CA ASN A 323 35.68 21.18 -17.40
C ASN A 323 35.21 20.14 -18.43
N LEU A 324 34.44 19.14 -18.01
CA LEU A 324 33.85 18.16 -18.91
C LEU A 324 32.92 18.83 -19.92
N ARG A 325 32.05 19.74 -19.47
CA ARG A 325 31.16 20.53 -20.35
C ARG A 325 31.93 21.31 -21.40
N GLY A 326 33.04 21.95 -21.00
CA GLY A 326 33.88 22.72 -21.93
C GLY A 326 34.57 21.88 -23.01
N ARG A 327 34.71 20.56 -22.82
CA ARG A 327 35.31 19.63 -23.78
C ARG A 327 34.32 19.01 -24.76
N LEU A 328 33.02 19.15 -24.52
CA LEU A 328 31.98 18.63 -25.42
C LEU A 328 31.80 19.62 -26.58
N SER A 329 32.23 19.21 -27.78
CA SER A 329 32.26 20.07 -28.98
C SER A 329 30.90 20.22 -29.67
N ASP A 330 29.96 19.31 -29.42
CA ASP A 330 28.59 19.33 -29.94
C ASP A 330 27.61 18.79 -28.90
N ARG A 331 26.38 19.32 -28.86
CA ARG A 331 25.28 18.73 -28.09
C ARG A 331 24.81 17.46 -28.81
N CYS A 332 25.45 16.34 -28.51
CA CYS A 332 24.95 15.02 -28.89
C CYS A 332 23.74 14.70 -28.00
N GLU A 333 22.52 14.87 -28.52
CA GLU A 333 21.29 14.61 -27.76
C GLU A 333 21.02 13.12 -27.59
N TYR A 334 21.46 12.30 -28.55
CA TYR A 334 21.25 10.85 -28.58
C TYR A 334 22.53 10.09 -28.94
N PRO A 335 22.74 8.88 -28.37
CA PRO A 335 21.84 8.19 -27.46
C PRO A 335 21.86 8.79 -26.05
N ARG A 336 20.69 8.79 -25.38
CA ARG A 336 20.57 9.19 -23.97
C ARG A 336 20.24 7.97 -23.13
N ILE A 337 20.98 7.77 -22.04
CA ILE A 337 20.73 6.72 -21.08
C ILE A 337 20.30 7.33 -19.75
N SER A 338 19.15 6.88 -19.23
CA SER A 338 18.66 7.22 -17.90
C SER A 338 18.66 5.99 -17.01
N PHE A 339 19.31 6.11 -15.86
CA PHE A 339 19.39 5.04 -14.85
C PHE A 339 18.18 5.15 -13.91
N LEU A 340 17.18 4.29 -14.09
CA LEU A 340 15.95 4.29 -13.29
C LEU A 340 16.11 3.48 -12.01
N GLY A 341 17.04 2.54 -11.98
CA GLY A 341 17.49 1.88 -10.76
C GLY A 341 18.80 1.11 -10.95
N THR A 342 19.53 0.98 -9.85
CA THR A 342 20.93 0.54 -9.81
C THR A 342 21.24 -0.35 -8.59
N SER A 343 20.20 -0.81 -7.89
CA SER A 343 20.30 -1.78 -6.81
C SER A 343 20.26 -3.20 -7.37
N SER A 344 20.86 -4.14 -6.64
CA SER A 344 20.81 -5.57 -6.93
C SER A 344 19.88 -6.27 -5.94
N ALA A 345 19.10 -7.24 -6.43
CA ALA A 345 18.19 -8.13 -5.71
C ALA A 345 17.00 -7.45 -5.02
N VAL A 346 17.22 -6.40 -4.24
CA VAL A 346 16.16 -5.72 -3.46
C VAL A 346 16.27 -4.20 -3.59
N PRO A 347 15.14 -3.47 -3.64
CA PRO A 347 15.13 -2.03 -3.48
C PRO A 347 15.73 -1.66 -2.12
N SER A 348 16.56 -0.62 -2.10
CA SER A 348 17.14 -0.05 -0.89
C SER A 348 16.51 1.31 -0.60
N LYS A 349 16.80 1.88 0.58
CA LYS A 349 16.40 3.25 0.91
C LYS A 349 16.88 4.27 -0.14
N TYR A 350 17.99 4.01 -0.84
CA TYR A 350 18.64 5.00 -1.72
C TYR A 350 18.52 4.70 -3.21
N ARG A 351 18.25 3.45 -3.58
CA ARG A 351 18.31 2.97 -4.97
C ARG A 351 17.25 1.91 -5.20
N ASN A 352 16.53 2.03 -6.31
CA ASN A 352 15.63 1.00 -6.80
C ASN A 352 16.39 -0.12 -7.55
N VAL A 353 15.73 -1.24 -7.83
CA VAL A 353 16.27 -2.37 -8.62
C VAL A 353 16.51 -2.02 -10.10
N SER A 354 17.17 -2.90 -10.85
CA SER A 354 17.64 -2.65 -12.23
C SER A 354 16.54 -2.13 -13.16
N GLY A 355 16.86 -1.08 -13.90
CA GLY A 355 16.03 -0.55 -14.98
C GLY A 355 16.72 0.62 -15.65
N TYR A 356 16.88 0.56 -16.97
CA TYR A 356 17.52 1.61 -17.75
C TYR A 356 16.65 1.99 -18.95
N LEU A 357 16.46 3.29 -19.14
CA LEU A 357 15.82 3.84 -20.33
C LEU A 357 16.90 4.32 -21.29
N LEU A 358 16.99 3.67 -22.45
CA LEU A 358 17.87 4.06 -23.54
C LEU A 358 17.04 4.70 -24.65
N GLU A 359 17.17 6.01 -24.80
CA GLU A 359 16.58 6.77 -25.91
C GLU A 359 17.61 6.83 -27.04
N THR A 360 17.23 6.32 -28.21
CA THR A 360 18.09 6.28 -29.41
C THR A 360 17.78 7.44 -30.36
N SER A 361 16.59 8.01 -30.28
CA SER A 361 16.15 9.23 -30.97
C SER A 361 14.98 9.88 -30.22
N PHE A 362 14.49 11.02 -30.71
CA PHE A 362 13.31 11.71 -30.16
C PHE A 362 12.02 10.87 -30.16
N ASN A 363 11.95 9.84 -30.99
CA ASN A 363 10.78 8.98 -31.15
C ASN A 363 11.09 7.49 -31.00
N SER A 364 12.26 7.13 -30.45
CA SER A 364 12.65 5.73 -30.28
C SER A 364 13.40 5.53 -28.97
N ALA A 365 12.88 4.62 -28.16
CA ALA A 365 13.49 4.19 -26.93
C ALA A 365 13.39 2.68 -26.73
N MET A 366 14.25 2.16 -25.86
CA MET A 366 14.17 0.82 -25.33
C MET A 366 14.39 0.82 -23.82
N LEU A 367 13.77 -0.14 -23.14
CA LEU A 367 14.06 -0.44 -21.74
C LEU A 367 15.00 -1.63 -21.66
N ILE A 368 16.05 -1.51 -20.86
CA ILE A 368 16.98 -2.57 -20.51
C ILE A 368 16.68 -2.92 -19.05
N ASP A 369 16.22 -4.14 -18.81
CA ASP A 369 15.55 -4.57 -17.58
C ASP A 369 14.35 -3.68 -17.20
N VAL A 370 13.39 -4.28 -16.51
CA VAL A 370 12.23 -3.59 -15.96
C VAL A 370 11.96 -4.16 -14.57
N GLY A 371 12.83 -3.82 -13.63
CA GLY A 371 12.62 -4.15 -12.22
C GLY A 371 11.37 -3.46 -11.65
N GLU A 372 10.94 -3.90 -10.47
CA GLU A 372 9.80 -3.31 -9.76
C GLU A 372 9.96 -1.79 -9.62
N GLY A 373 8.89 -1.03 -9.85
CA GLY A 373 8.90 0.43 -9.72
C GLY A 373 9.53 1.21 -10.88
N THR A 374 10.01 0.55 -11.95
CA THR A 374 10.59 1.21 -13.15
C THR A 374 9.66 2.28 -13.73
N TYR A 375 8.37 1.97 -13.92
CA TYR A 375 7.37 2.95 -14.39
C TYR A 375 7.24 4.17 -13.46
N GLY A 376 7.19 3.92 -12.14
CA GLY A 376 7.15 5.00 -11.14
C GLY A 376 8.39 5.90 -11.21
N GLN A 377 9.57 5.31 -11.41
CA GLN A 377 10.81 6.08 -11.59
C GLN A 377 10.82 6.89 -12.89
N MET A 378 10.26 6.34 -13.98
CA MET A 378 10.07 7.11 -15.22
C MET A 378 9.18 8.33 -14.99
N ARG A 379 8.05 8.17 -14.26
CA ARG A 379 7.19 9.31 -13.93
C ARG A 379 7.87 10.35 -13.06
N VAL A 380 8.62 9.92 -12.05
CA VAL A 380 9.38 10.82 -11.18
C VAL A 380 10.48 11.57 -11.95
N LEU A 381 11.10 10.94 -12.95
CA LEU A 381 12.15 11.57 -13.77
C LEU A 381 11.60 12.46 -14.89
N LEU A 382 10.56 12.02 -15.59
CA LEU A 382 10.07 12.62 -16.83
C LEU A 382 8.81 13.47 -16.64
N GLY A 383 8.04 13.25 -15.57
CA GLY A 383 6.69 13.75 -15.42
C GLY A 383 5.67 12.92 -16.20
N GLU A 384 4.38 13.14 -15.96
CA GLU A 384 3.29 12.36 -16.56
C GLU A 384 3.30 12.43 -18.09
N GLU A 385 3.20 13.64 -18.67
CA GLU A 385 3.05 13.84 -20.11
C GLU A 385 4.19 13.20 -20.93
N LYS A 386 5.44 13.50 -20.53
CA LYS A 386 6.62 12.97 -21.21
C LYS A 386 6.80 11.48 -20.96
N CYS A 387 6.39 10.96 -19.80
CA CYS A 387 6.36 9.51 -19.57
C CYS A 387 5.37 8.82 -20.53
N CYS A 388 4.19 9.38 -20.75
CA CYS A 388 3.21 8.85 -21.70
C CYS A 388 3.74 8.87 -23.14
N GLU A 389 4.35 9.98 -23.56
CA GLU A 389 5.02 10.08 -24.86
C GLU A 389 6.12 9.01 -24.99
N MET A 390 6.93 8.84 -23.94
CA MET A 390 8.01 7.86 -23.92
C MET A 390 7.51 6.42 -24.04
N LEU A 391 6.39 6.08 -23.38
CA LEU A 391 5.76 4.77 -23.52
C LEU A 391 5.25 4.53 -24.95
N CYS A 392 4.74 5.56 -25.63
CA CYS A 392 4.34 5.45 -27.04
C CYS A 392 5.55 5.25 -27.98
N ASN A 393 6.71 5.77 -27.61
CA ASN A 393 7.97 5.68 -28.36
C ASN A 393 8.83 4.45 -27.98
N LEU A 394 8.36 3.59 -27.06
CA LEU A 394 9.06 2.40 -26.62
C LEU A 394 8.95 1.29 -27.67
N HIS A 395 10.07 0.96 -28.33
CA HIS A 395 10.13 -0.02 -29.41
C HIS A 395 10.57 -1.42 -28.96
N ALA A 396 11.27 -1.50 -27.83
CA ALA A 396 11.78 -2.76 -27.31
C ALA A 396 11.94 -2.77 -25.79
N VAL A 397 11.78 -3.95 -25.20
CA VAL A 397 12.17 -4.25 -23.82
C VAL A 397 13.15 -5.43 -23.86
N PHE A 398 14.36 -5.20 -23.38
CA PHE A 398 15.40 -6.21 -23.29
C PHE A 398 15.58 -6.63 -21.83
N ILE A 399 15.27 -7.88 -21.50
CA ILE A 399 15.48 -8.45 -20.16
C ILE A 399 16.80 -9.23 -20.19
N THR A 400 17.75 -8.85 -19.35
CA THR A 400 19.08 -9.45 -19.32
C THR A 400 19.05 -10.93 -18.91
N HIS A 401 18.26 -11.25 -17.89
CA HIS A 401 18.03 -12.60 -17.38
C HIS A 401 16.79 -12.66 -16.50
N ALA A 402 16.36 -13.87 -16.15
CA ALA A 402 15.04 -14.13 -15.61
C ALA A 402 14.94 -14.06 -14.06
N HIS A 403 15.70 -13.16 -13.43
CA HIS A 403 15.57 -12.86 -12.00
C HIS A 403 14.55 -11.72 -11.78
N GLN A 404 13.84 -11.78 -10.65
CA GLN A 404 12.72 -10.88 -10.35
C GLN A 404 13.06 -9.38 -10.38
N ASP A 405 14.23 -9.02 -9.86
CA ASP A 405 14.70 -7.65 -9.80
C ASP A 405 14.97 -7.02 -11.17
N HIS A 406 14.92 -7.83 -12.24
CA HIS A 406 15.09 -7.40 -13.63
C HIS A 406 13.80 -7.37 -14.45
N MET A 407 12.68 -7.92 -13.97
CA MET A 407 11.47 -8.10 -14.82
C MET A 407 10.13 -7.83 -14.15
N ASN A 408 10.06 -7.69 -12.82
CA ASN A 408 8.79 -7.56 -12.09
C ASN A 408 7.98 -6.28 -12.42
N GLY A 409 8.61 -5.25 -12.98
CA GLY A 409 7.92 -4.03 -13.43
C GLY A 409 7.29 -4.14 -14.83
N SER A 410 7.53 -5.22 -15.58
CA SER A 410 7.06 -5.37 -16.97
C SER A 410 5.53 -5.39 -17.10
N THR A 411 4.81 -5.92 -16.11
CA THR A 411 3.34 -5.98 -16.09
C THR A 411 2.67 -4.61 -15.95
N LEU A 412 3.37 -3.62 -15.40
CA LEU A 412 2.88 -2.24 -15.31
C LEU A 412 3.01 -1.49 -16.65
N LEU A 413 3.98 -1.85 -17.49
CA LEU A 413 4.14 -1.22 -18.81
C LEU A 413 3.02 -1.63 -19.77
N SER A 414 2.56 -2.88 -19.69
CA SER A 414 1.45 -3.36 -20.54
C SER A 414 0.08 -2.83 -20.13
N SER A 415 -0.11 -2.43 -18.86
CA SER A 415 -1.35 -1.77 -18.42
C SER A 415 -1.40 -0.28 -18.78
N GLY A 416 -0.25 0.34 -19.07
CA GLY A 416 -0.16 1.67 -19.69
C GLY A 416 -0.79 1.75 -21.09
N GLU A 417 -1.09 0.62 -21.74
CA GLU A 417 -1.87 0.58 -22.99
C GLU A 417 -3.30 1.10 -22.84
N ARG A 418 -3.80 1.34 -21.62
CA ARG A 418 -5.08 2.07 -21.40
C ARG A 418 -5.05 3.53 -21.85
N MET A 419 -3.89 4.07 -22.24
CA MET A 419 -3.74 5.43 -22.78
C MET A 419 -3.69 5.52 -24.32
N ARG A 420 -4.05 4.46 -25.05
CA ARG A 420 -4.27 4.53 -26.51
C ARG A 420 -5.74 4.68 -26.88
#